data_AF-A0A9P5USL5-F1
#
_entry.id   AF-A0A9P5USL5-F1
#
_cell.length_a   1.000
_cell.length_b   1.000
_cell.length_c   1.000
_cell.angle_alpha   90.00
_cell.angle_beta   90.00
_cell.angle_gamma   90.00
#
_symmetry.space_group_name_H-M   'P 1'
#
loop_
_entity.id
_entity.type
_entity.pdbx_description
1 polymer ?
#
loop_
_entity_poly.entity_id
_entity_poly.type
_entity_poly.pdbx_seq_one_letter_code
_entity_poly.pdbx_strand_id
1 'polypeptide(L)'
;MSFIYHYFYNENSTSAEKENAATLKTIIKEHKTILKAESQQYEHEYKQALKNAEEEYKRAKQQAKENMHRSLLDAVKREMDAIMATEEFANSDAKTKTKIEGFKTWMAGASVSLNDDEILPSYPAEKESYIVAA
;
A
#
# COMPACT_ATOMS: atom_id res chain seq x y z
N MET A 1 43.00 14.47 17.06
CA MET A 1 43.57 15.71 17.63
C MET A 1 43.73 16.69 16.49
N SER A 2 42.90 17.74 16.47
CA SER A 2 42.56 18.52 15.27
C SER A 2 43.59 19.59 14.93
N PHE A 3 43.57 20.01 13.65
CA PHE A 3 44.23 21.19 13.06
C PHE A 3 44.32 22.43 13.98
N ILE A 4 43.32 22.63 14.84
CA ILE A 4 43.24 23.76 15.78
C ILE A 4 44.29 23.68 16.89
N TYR A 5 44.65 22.47 17.33
CA TYR A 5 45.75 22.30 18.28
C TYR A 5 47.09 22.68 17.63
N HIS A 6 47.28 22.42 16.33
CA HIS A 6 48.50 22.82 15.62
C HIS A 6 48.54 24.31 15.26
N TYR A 7 47.37 24.92 15.00
CA TYR A 7 47.30 26.34 14.60
C TYR A 7 47.41 27.30 15.78
N PHE A 8 46.99 26.89 16.98
CA PHE A 8 46.97 27.76 18.16
C PHE A 8 47.82 27.29 19.35
N TYR A 9 48.22 26.02 19.39
CA TYR A 9 49.03 25.48 20.49
C TYR A 9 50.49 25.35 20.05
N ASN A 10 51.16 26.50 19.95
CA ASN A 10 52.61 26.61 19.84
C ASN A 10 53.11 27.16 21.19
N GLU A 11 54.29 26.76 21.69
CA GLU A 11 54.80 27.25 22.99
C GLU A 11 54.96 28.79 23.03
N ASN A 12 54.98 29.43 21.85
CA ASN A 12 55.09 30.87 21.64
C ASN A 12 53.76 31.60 21.40
N SER A 13 52.60 30.93 21.52
CA SER A 13 51.30 31.58 21.29
C SER A 13 51.01 32.67 22.32
N THR A 14 50.55 33.83 21.84
CA THR A 14 50.12 34.97 22.64
C THR A 14 48.87 34.65 23.48
N SER A 15 48.59 35.46 24.51
CA SER A 15 47.39 35.29 25.34
C SER A 15 46.09 35.33 24.52
N ALA A 16 46.01 36.23 23.54
CA ALA A 16 44.85 36.36 22.66
C ALA A 16 44.65 35.12 21.75
N GLU A 17 45.73 34.52 21.26
CA GLU A 17 45.64 33.29 20.46
C GLU A 17 45.17 32.09 21.30
N LYS A 18 45.59 32.00 22.56
CA LYS A 18 45.11 30.98 23.49
C LYS A 18 43.63 31.14 23.83
N GLU A 19 43.16 32.38 24.01
CA GLU A 19 41.75 32.68 24.22
C GLU A 19 40.90 32.37 22.99
N ASN A 20 41.37 32.76 21.79
CA ASN A 20 40.71 32.44 20.53
C ASN A 20 40.60 30.93 20.29
N ALA A 21 41.65 30.16 20.63
CA ALA A 21 41.63 28.71 20.52
C ALA A 21 40.61 28.05 21.45
N ALA A 22 40.49 28.56 22.69
CA ALA A 22 39.48 28.11 23.64
C ALA A 22 38.07 28.41 23.13
N THR A 23 37.83 29.62 22.61
CA THR A 23 36.55 30.02 22.00
C THR A 23 36.19 29.13 20.81
N LEU A 24 37.12 28.89 19.89
CA LEU A 24 36.91 27.99 18.74
C LEU A 24 36.61 26.55 19.16
N LYS A 25 37.29 26.05 20.19
CA LYS A 25 37.06 24.70 20.73
C LYS A 25 35.64 24.57 21.30
N THR A 26 35.13 25.61 21.97
CA THR A 26 33.76 25.66 22.49
C THR A 26 32.75 25.67 21.35
N ILE A 27 32.92 26.57 20.37
CA ILE A 27 32.04 26.69 19.19
C ILE A 27 31.95 25.35 18.44
N ILE A 28 33.07 24.64 18.27
CA ILE A 28 33.09 23.34 17.59
C ILE A 28 32.38 22.26 18.40
N LYS A 29 32.52 22.28 19.72
CA LYS A 29 31.82 21.33 20.60
C LYS A 29 30.31 21.56 20.55
N GLU A 30 29.87 22.81 20.52
CA GLU A 30 28.46 23.19 20.38
C GLU A 30 27.91 22.75 19.03
N HIS A 31 28.55 23.12 17.91
CA HIS A 31 28.13 22.68 16.58
C HIS A 31 28.09 21.16 16.45
N LYS A 32 29.06 20.44 17.01
CA LYS A 32 29.05 18.97 17.01
C LYS A 32 27.85 18.40 17.75
N THR A 33 27.44 19.03 18.85
CA THR A 33 26.26 18.62 19.62
C THR A 33 24.99 18.87 18.84
N ILE A 34 24.87 20.05 18.23
CA ILE A 34 23.72 20.44 17.40
C ILE A 34 23.57 19.49 16.21
N LEU A 35 24.64 19.27 15.44
CA LEU A 35 24.63 18.36 14.29
C LEU A 35 24.24 16.93 14.68
N LYS A 36 24.64 16.47 15.87
CA LYS A 36 24.25 15.14 16.35
C LYS A 36 22.76 15.08 16.66
N ALA A 37 22.20 16.12 17.25
CA ALA A 37 20.77 16.19 17.54
C ALA A 37 19.94 16.28 16.24
N GLU A 38 20.34 17.14 15.30
CA GLU A 38 19.70 17.27 13.99
C GLU A 38 19.74 15.96 13.20
N SER A 39 20.89 15.27 13.20
CA SER A 39 21.02 13.98 12.53
C SER A 39 20.08 12.92 13.12
N GLN A 40 19.91 12.90 14.45
CA GLN A 40 19.01 11.96 15.11
C GLN A 40 17.53 12.29 14.84
N GLN A 41 17.21 13.58 14.83
CA GLN A 41 15.86 14.06 14.49
C GLN A 41 15.52 13.70 13.05
N TYR A 42 16.42 13.95 12.09
CA TYR A 42 16.23 13.59 10.70
C TYR A 42 16.04 12.08 10.50
N GLU A 43 16.84 11.25 11.19
CA GLU A 43 16.69 9.79 11.14
C GLU A 43 15.32 9.35 11.68
N HIS A 44 14.85 9.97 12.76
CA HIS A 44 13.54 9.69 13.32
C HIS A 44 12.40 10.09 12.37
N GLU A 45 12.44 11.32 11.85
CA GLU A 45 11.45 11.84 10.90
C GLU A 45 11.40 11.01 9.62
N TYR A 46 12.56 10.62 9.09
CA TYR A 46 12.65 9.75 7.92
C TYR A 46 11.99 8.39 8.16
N LYS A 47 12.28 7.74 9.30
CA LYS A 47 11.67 6.44 9.64
C LYS A 47 10.16 6.56 9.81
N GLN A 48 9.68 7.64 10.41
CA GLN A 48 8.25 7.88 10.57
C GLN A 48 7.57 8.14 9.22
N ALA A 49 8.17 8.94 8.35
CA ALA A 49 7.66 9.21 7.01
C ALA A 49 7.57 7.93 6.17
N LEU A 50 8.61 7.08 6.23
CA LEU A 50 8.63 5.80 5.53
C LEU A 50 7.51 4.86 6.01
N LYS A 51 7.30 4.76 7.33
CA LYS A 51 6.21 3.97 7.90
C LYS A 51 4.84 4.47 7.44
N ASN A 52 4.62 5.79 7.47
CA ASN A 52 3.35 6.39 7.03
C ASN A 52 3.11 6.11 5.54
N ALA A 53 4.14 6.24 4.71
CA ALA A 53 4.05 5.97 3.27
C ALA A 53 3.74 4.49 2.98
N GLU A 54 4.33 3.55 3.73
CA GLU A 54 4.01 2.13 3.60
C GLU A 54 2.56 1.81 3.99
N GLU A 55 2.03 2.43 5.04
CA GLU A 55 0.64 2.28 5.47
C GLU A 55 -0.34 2.86 4.44
N GLU A 56 -0.03 4.03 3.90
CA GLU A 56 -0.84 4.67 2.85
C GLU A 56 -0.84 3.84 1.56
N TYR A 57 0.33 3.33 1.15
CA TYR A 57 0.42 2.42 0.00
C TYR A 57 -0.43 1.16 0.19
N LYS A 58 -0.40 0.56 1.39
CA LYS A 58 -1.25 -0.61 1.69
C LYS A 58 -2.73 -0.28 1.59
N ARG A 59 -3.16 0.87 2.15
CA ARG A 59 -4.56 1.33 2.05
C ARG A 59 -4.97 1.59 0.60
N ALA A 60 -4.15 2.34 -0.15
CA ALA A 60 -4.41 2.66 -1.54
C ALA A 60 -4.48 1.39 -2.41
N LYS A 61 -3.58 0.42 -2.17
CA LYS A 61 -3.60 -0.87 -2.86
C LYS A 61 -4.87 -1.67 -2.57
N GLN A 62 -5.33 -1.67 -1.31
CA GLN A 62 -6.56 -2.35 -0.93
C GLN A 62 -7.78 -1.70 -1.60
N GLN A 63 -7.88 -0.37 -1.53
CA GLN A 63 -8.94 0.39 -2.18
C GLN A 63 -8.94 0.19 -3.70
N ALA A 64 -7.76 0.14 -4.34
CA ALA A 64 -7.64 -0.14 -5.77
C ALA A 64 -8.14 -1.55 -6.13
N LYS A 65 -7.85 -2.57 -5.31
CA LYS A 65 -8.37 -3.92 -5.50
C LYS A 65 -9.89 -3.96 -5.39
N GLU A 66 -10.46 -3.33 -4.36
CA GLU A 66 -11.90 -3.25 -4.15
C GLU A 66 -12.60 -2.53 -5.31
N ASN A 67 -12.05 -1.39 -5.75
CA ASN A 67 -12.56 -0.64 -6.89
C ASN A 67 -12.49 -1.44 -8.18
N MET A 68 -11.37 -2.14 -8.43
CA MET A 68 -11.22 -3.01 -9.60
C MET A 68 -12.24 -4.15 -9.57
N HIS A 69 -12.45 -4.77 -8.41
CA HIS A 69 -13.42 -5.84 -8.24
C HIS A 69 -14.86 -5.35 -8.47
N ARG A 70 -15.24 -4.22 -7.87
CA ARG A 70 -16.55 -3.58 -8.10
C ARG A 70 -16.75 -3.25 -9.58
N SER A 71 -15.75 -2.61 -10.20
CA SER A 71 -15.82 -2.27 -11.63
C SER A 71 -15.95 -3.51 -12.52
N LEU A 72 -15.31 -4.63 -12.16
CA LEU A 72 -15.43 -5.88 -12.90
C LEU A 72 -16.83 -6.48 -12.74
N LEU A 73 -17.36 -6.55 -11.51
CA LEU A 73 -18.72 -7.02 -11.26
C LEU A 73 -19.75 -6.17 -12.00
N ASP A 74 -19.60 -4.85 -12.01
CA ASP A 74 -20.47 -3.93 -12.74
C ASP A 74 -20.37 -4.08 -14.27
N ALA A 75 -19.19 -4.41 -14.80
CA ALA A 75 -19.02 -4.70 -16.22
C ALA A 75 -19.72 -6.03 -16.59
N VAL A 76 -19.48 -7.09 -15.82
CA VAL A 76 -20.11 -8.40 -16.05
C VAL A 76 -21.63 -8.31 -15.91
N LYS A 77 -22.14 -7.56 -14.94
CA LYS A 77 -23.58 -7.33 -14.78
C LYS A 77 -24.19 -6.65 -16.01
N ARG A 78 -23.52 -5.63 -16.57
CA ARG A 78 -23.99 -4.94 -17.79
C ARG A 78 -24.04 -5.87 -19.00
N GLU A 79 -23.00 -6.68 -19.20
CA GLU A 79 -22.98 -7.69 -20.27
C GLU A 79 -24.11 -8.73 -20.06
N MET A 80 -24.34 -9.13 -18.81
CA MET A 80 -25.42 -10.06 -18.47
C MET A 80 -26.80 -9.48 -18.76
N ASP A 81 -27.05 -8.23 -18.36
CA ASP A 81 -28.29 -7.52 -18.63
C ASP A 81 -28.52 -7.37 -20.14
N ALA A 82 -27.45 -7.13 -20.92
CA ALA A 82 -27.51 -7.10 -22.38
C ALA A 82 -27.88 -8.46 -22.98
N ILE A 83 -27.27 -9.56 -22.52
CA ILE A 83 -27.59 -10.93 -22.96
C ILE A 83 -29.06 -11.26 -22.64
N MET A 84 -29.52 -10.94 -21.43
CA MET A 84 -30.90 -11.20 -21.02
C MET A 84 -31.94 -10.38 -21.80
N ALA A 85 -31.55 -9.23 -22.36
CA ALA A 85 -32.41 -8.41 -23.19
C ALA A 85 -32.56 -8.94 -24.64
N THR A 86 -31.79 -9.96 -25.03
CA THR A 86 -31.85 -10.52 -26.39
C THR A 86 -33.06 -11.43 -26.59
N GLU A 87 -33.60 -11.45 -27.81
CA GLU A 87 -34.64 -12.41 -28.22
C GLU A 87 -34.16 -13.86 -28.17
N GLU A 88 -32.86 -14.08 -28.36
CA GLU A 88 -32.24 -15.41 -28.27
C GLU A 88 -32.34 -15.96 -26.84
N PHE A 89 -32.09 -15.13 -25.82
CA PHE A 89 -32.33 -15.53 -24.42
C PHE A 89 -33.82 -15.68 -24.09
N ALA A 90 -34.68 -14.79 -24.58
CA ALA A 90 -36.12 -14.89 -24.35
C ALA A 90 -36.68 -16.26 -24.83
N ASN A 91 -36.14 -16.77 -25.93
CA ASN A 91 -36.49 -18.05 -26.52
C ASN A 91 -35.63 -19.24 -26.04
N SER A 92 -34.70 -19.02 -25.10
CA SER A 92 -33.82 -20.08 -24.62
C SER A 92 -34.56 -21.13 -23.79
N ASP A 93 -33.95 -22.31 -23.69
CA ASP A 93 -34.45 -23.42 -22.88
C ASP A 93 -34.42 -23.12 -21.37
N ALA A 94 -35.20 -23.90 -20.61
CA ALA A 94 -35.36 -23.70 -19.17
C ALA A 94 -34.06 -23.91 -18.37
N LYS A 95 -33.14 -24.75 -18.85
CA LYS A 95 -31.85 -25.00 -18.19
C LYS A 95 -30.95 -23.76 -18.33
N THR A 96 -30.92 -23.17 -19.52
CA THR A 96 -30.18 -21.91 -19.77
C THR A 96 -30.71 -20.76 -18.92
N LYS A 97 -32.04 -20.59 -18.82
CA LYS A 97 -32.66 -19.57 -17.94
C LYS A 97 -32.32 -19.78 -16.46
N THR A 98 -32.34 -21.04 -16.00
CA THR A 98 -32.01 -21.39 -14.61
C THR A 98 -30.54 -21.10 -14.28
N LYS A 99 -29.61 -21.41 -15.20
CA LYS A 99 -28.18 -21.12 -15.01
C LYS A 99 -27.91 -19.61 -14.95
N ILE A 100 -28.58 -18.85 -15.82
CA ILE A 100 -28.48 -17.40 -15.86
C ILE A 100 -29.02 -16.74 -14.58
N GLU A 101 -30.16 -17.20 -14.06
CA GLU A 101 -30.70 -16.69 -12.79
C GLU A 101 -29.83 -17.08 -11.58
N GLY A 102 -29.27 -18.30 -11.59
CA GLY A 102 -28.30 -18.74 -10.57
C GLY A 102 -27.04 -17.88 -10.56
N PHE A 103 -26.52 -17.55 -11.75
CA PHE A 103 -25.37 -16.66 -11.90
C PHE A 103 -25.67 -15.23 -11.43
N LYS A 104 -26.85 -14.69 -11.75
CA LYS A 104 -27.30 -13.37 -11.28
C LYS A 104 -27.42 -13.30 -9.76
N THR A 105 -27.96 -14.35 -9.15
CA THR A 105 -28.06 -14.47 -7.69
C THR A 105 -26.67 -14.52 -7.04
N TRP A 106 -25.74 -15.28 -7.63
CA TRP A 106 -24.35 -15.33 -7.18
C TRP A 106 -23.65 -13.97 -7.28
N MET A 107 -23.82 -13.23 -8.39
CA MET A 107 -23.27 -11.87 -8.54
C MET A 107 -23.81 -10.89 -7.49
N ALA A 108 -25.11 -10.99 -7.16
CA ALA A 108 -25.71 -10.19 -6.10
C ALA A 108 -25.07 -10.49 -4.74
N GLY A 109 -24.79 -11.77 -4.43
CA GLY A 109 -24.09 -12.18 -3.20
C GLY A 109 -22.61 -11.78 -3.16
N ALA A 110 -21.89 -11.91 -4.28
CA ALA A 110 -20.49 -11.52 -4.40
C ALA A 110 -20.27 -10.01 -4.18
N SER A 111 -21.28 -9.18 -4.47
CA SER A 111 -21.24 -7.73 -4.22
C SER A 111 -21.31 -7.35 -2.74
N VAL A 112 -21.78 -8.25 -1.86
CA VAL A 112 -22.00 -8.01 -0.42
C VAL A 112 -20.82 -8.47 0.45
N SER A 113 -20.02 -9.44 -0.03
CA SER A 113 -18.89 -10.07 0.68
C SER A 113 -17.63 -9.19 0.84
N LEU A 114 -17.72 -7.88 0.63
CA LEU A 114 -16.56 -6.98 0.52
C LEU A 114 -16.00 -6.47 1.87
N ASN A 115 -16.54 -6.90 3.01
CA ASN A 115 -16.17 -6.34 4.32
C ASN A 115 -15.22 -7.22 5.16
N ASP A 116 -15.04 -8.49 4.82
CA ASP A 116 -14.21 -9.40 5.60
C ASP A 116 -13.32 -10.19 4.64
N ASP A 117 -12.13 -10.60 5.09
CA ASP A 117 -11.19 -11.51 4.41
C ASP A 117 -11.79 -12.91 4.10
N GLU A 118 -13.12 -13.04 4.06
CA GLU A 118 -13.84 -14.25 3.72
C GLU A 118 -13.76 -14.52 2.21
N ILE A 119 -13.25 -15.71 1.92
CA ILE A 119 -13.21 -16.36 0.61
C ILE A 119 -14.59 -16.21 -0.03
N LEU A 120 -14.62 -15.58 -1.22
CA LEU A 120 -15.82 -15.49 -2.06
C LEU A 120 -16.54 -16.84 -2.10
N PRO A 121 -17.88 -16.89 -1.98
CA PRO A 121 -18.61 -18.13 -2.11
C PRO A 121 -18.27 -18.77 -3.46
N SER A 122 -17.70 -19.97 -3.40
CA SER A 122 -17.32 -20.73 -4.61
C SER A 122 -18.55 -20.91 -5.48
N TYR A 123 -18.44 -20.56 -6.76
CA TYR A 123 -19.48 -20.88 -7.73
C TYR A 123 -19.74 -22.40 -7.68
N PRO A 124 -21.00 -22.86 -7.56
CA PRO A 124 -21.29 -24.29 -7.44
C PRO A 124 -20.84 -25.00 -8.72
N ALA A 125 -19.79 -25.82 -8.61
CA ALA A 125 -19.40 -26.72 -9.68
C ALA A 125 -20.49 -27.78 -9.84
N GLU A 126 -21.22 -27.74 -10.95
CA GLU A 126 -22.09 -28.85 -11.34
C GLU A 126 -21.22 -30.11 -11.49
N LYS A 127 -21.43 -31.11 -10.63
CA LYS A 127 -20.86 -32.45 -10.83
C LYS A 127 -21.49 -33.03 -12.09
N GLU A 128 -20.84 -32.89 -13.24
CA GLU A 128 -21.22 -33.59 -14.46
C GLU A 128 -20.96 -35.10 -14.25
N SER A 129 -21.96 -35.84 -13.78
CA SER A 129 -21.95 -37.30 -13.85
C SER A 129 -22.23 -37.71 -15.30
N TYR A 130 -21.18 -37.81 -16.12
CA TYR A 130 -21.26 -38.53 -17.38
C TYR A 130 -21.42 -40.02 -17.08
N ILE A 131 -22.66 -40.50 -17.04
CA ILE A 131 -22.93 -41.92 -17.25
C ILE A 131 -22.81 -42.14 -18.76
N VAL A 132 -21.63 -42.59 -19.19
CA VAL A 132 -21.44 -43.14 -20.53
C VAL A 132 -22.04 -44.55 -20.51
N ALA A 133 -23.25 -44.71 -21.02
CA ALA A 133 -23.78 -46.01 -21.38
C ALA A 133 -23.22 -46.37 -22.77
N ALA A 134 -22.44 -47.45 -22.82
CA ALA A 134 -22.02 -48.14 -24.04
C ALA A 134 -23.05 -49.20 -24.45
#